data_AF-A0A6L2PUV3-F1
#
_entry.id   AF-A0A6L2PUV3-F1
#
_cell.length_a   1.000
_cell.length_b   1.000
_cell.length_c   1.000
_cell.angle_alpha   90.00
_cell.angle_beta   90.00
_cell.angle_gamma   90.00
#
_symmetry.space_group_name_H-M   'P 1'
#
loop_
_entity.id
_entity.type
_entity.pdbx_description
1 polymer ?
#
loop_
_entity_poly.entity_id
_entity_poly.type
_entity_poly.pdbx_seq_one_letter_code
_entity_poly.pdbx_strand_id
1 'polypeptide(L)'
;MLDMLNDRWRGELVLCLISISAIVRNSEGHSHHSEESTDYLLCRSCGADIADSSYIHSRFSPEALIRGNQSLFRKQSVAVQLLENPLGIRFRVVVVNKSNCIGVDEWHSEFSWYPGYAWKHCLCSHCGHHVGWIFEPLKSAFADRKIASDQGFYGLILDNILSESCKYNSLKCYLPYTCLQFWLRIYHPEISVPKPAVTVV
;
A
#
# COMPACT_ATOMS: atom_id res chain seq x y z
N MET A 1 -53.33 -36.08 32.64
CA MET A 1 -52.31 -36.30 31.58
C MET A 1 -51.37 -35.10 31.57
N LEU A 2 -50.84 -34.80 32.75
CA LEU A 2 -49.69 -33.96 33.02
C LEU A 2 -48.62 -34.94 33.52
N ASP A 3 -47.35 -34.60 33.33
CA ASP A 3 -46.15 -35.39 33.59
C ASP A 3 -45.63 -36.19 32.40
N MET A 4 -44.75 -35.58 31.59
CA MET A 4 -43.59 -36.26 30.96
C MET A 4 -42.64 -35.35 30.17
N LEU A 5 -42.29 -34.14 30.65
CA LEU A 5 -41.13 -33.40 30.10
C LEU A 5 -40.18 -32.93 31.21
N ASN A 6 -39.53 -33.93 31.80
CA ASN A 6 -38.10 -34.04 32.07
C ASN A 6 -37.35 -32.76 32.58
N ASP A 7 -37.14 -32.72 33.90
CA ASP A 7 -36.28 -31.76 34.63
C ASP A 7 -34.80 -31.76 34.22
N ARG A 8 -34.38 -32.62 33.28
CA ARG A 8 -32.98 -32.77 32.87
C ARG A 8 -32.43 -31.58 32.06
N TRP A 9 -33.28 -30.75 31.47
CA TRP A 9 -32.86 -29.66 30.57
C TRP A 9 -33.09 -28.26 31.15
N ARG A 10 -33.75 -28.12 32.31
CA ARG A 10 -34.02 -26.81 32.92
C ARG A 10 -32.73 -26.13 33.41
N GLY A 11 -31.78 -26.90 33.94
CA GLY A 11 -30.48 -26.39 34.38
C GLY A 11 -29.60 -25.89 33.24
N GLU A 12 -29.56 -26.63 32.12
CA GLU A 12 -28.75 -26.27 30.96
C GLU A 12 -29.32 -25.06 30.19
N LEU A 13 -30.65 -24.95 30.10
CA LEU A 13 -31.29 -23.77 29.51
C LEU A 13 -31.05 -22.50 30.33
N VAL A 14 -31.08 -22.60 31.66
CA VAL A 14 -30.78 -21.45 32.55
C VAL A 14 -29.30 -21.04 32.44
N LEU A 15 -28.37 -22.01 32.39
CA LEU A 15 -26.95 -21.72 32.18
C LEU A 15 -26.71 -21.07 30.81
N CYS A 16 -27.36 -21.55 29.75
CA CYS A 16 -27.26 -20.99 28.41
C CYS A 16 -27.76 -19.54 28.36
N LEU A 17 -28.88 -19.22 29.02
CA LEU A 17 -29.42 -17.86 29.11
C LEU A 17 -28.51 -16.92 29.92
N ILE A 18 -27.87 -17.41 30.99
CA ILE A 18 -26.89 -16.62 31.76
C ILE A 18 -25.66 -16.33 30.90
N SER A 19 -25.14 -17.31 30.16
CA SER A 19 -24.02 -17.13 29.23
C SER A 19 -24.34 -16.11 28.13
N ILE A 20 -25.54 -16.19 27.53
CA ILE A 20 -25.97 -15.23 26.50
C ILE A 20 -26.10 -13.82 27.12
N SER A 21 -26.65 -13.69 28.33
CA SER A 21 -26.75 -12.39 28.99
C SER A 21 -25.40 -11.81 29.42
N ALA A 22 -24.38 -12.63 29.67
CA ALA A 22 -23.02 -12.20 29.95
C ALA A 22 -22.31 -11.76 28.67
N ILE A 23 -22.52 -12.47 27.55
CA ILE A 23 -22.01 -12.08 26.22
C ILE A 23 -22.66 -10.76 25.76
N VAL A 24 -23.97 -10.60 25.94
CA VAL A 24 -24.68 -9.36 25.59
C VAL A 24 -24.26 -8.19 26.49
N ARG A 25 -24.08 -8.41 27.80
CA ARG A 25 -23.58 -7.36 28.71
C ARG A 25 -22.12 -6.96 28.47
N ASN A 26 -21.30 -7.87 27.94
CA ASN A 26 -19.91 -7.56 27.58
C ASN A 26 -19.78 -6.86 26.23
N SER A 27 -20.91 -6.64 25.51
CA SER A 27 -20.95 -5.92 24.23
C SER A 27 -21.29 -4.43 24.36
N GLU A 28 -21.64 -3.96 25.57
CA GLU A 28 -21.89 -2.55 25.81
C GLU A 28 -20.60 -1.82 26.21
N GLY A 29 -20.04 -1.09 25.24
CA GLY A 29 -19.14 0.03 25.53
C GLY A 29 -17.65 -0.23 25.31
N HIS A 30 -17.26 -0.85 24.20
CA HIS A 30 -16.05 -0.38 23.51
C HIS A 30 -16.51 0.42 22.31
N SER A 31 -16.30 1.73 22.39
CA SER A 31 -16.32 2.60 21.22
C SER A 31 -15.41 1.96 20.16
N HIS A 32 -16.01 1.28 19.19
CA HIS A 32 -15.35 1.03 17.91
C HIS A 32 -15.10 2.40 17.30
N HIS A 33 -13.98 3.04 17.69
CA HIS A 33 -13.26 3.81 16.70
C HIS A 33 -13.05 2.83 15.55
N SER A 34 -13.66 3.10 14.41
CA SER A 34 -13.23 2.49 13.16
C SER A 34 -11.77 2.88 13.01
N GLU A 35 -10.86 2.03 13.48
CA GLU A 35 -9.47 2.06 13.04
C GLU A 35 -9.58 1.91 11.52
N GLU A 36 -9.45 3.05 10.85
CA GLU A 36 -9.33 3.13 9.42
C GLU A 36 -8.08 2.32 9.08
N SER A 37 -8.26 1.03 8.78
CA SER A 37 -7.16 0.08 8.73
C SER A 37 -6.12 0.57 7.71
N THR A 38 -5.00 1.11 8.18
CA THR A 38 -3.95 1.60 7.30
C THR A 38 -3.36 0.41 6.56
N ASP A 39 -3.12 0.57 5.27
CA ASP A 39 -2.44 -0.44 4.46
C ASP A 39 -0.92 -0.22 4.54
N TYR A 40 -0.14 -1.27 4.30
CA TYR A 40 1.32 -1.18 4.22
C TYR A 40 1.80 -1.35 2.78
N LEU A 41 2.83 -0.59 2.43
CA LEU A 41 3.56 -0.70 1.18
C LEU A 41 4.73 -1.65 1.44
N LEU A 42 4.73 -2.80 0.78
CA LEU A 42 5.70 -3.86 0.96
C LEU A 42 6.65 -3.94 -0.23
N CYS A 43 7.89 -4.35 -0.01
CA CYS A 43 8.83 -4.63 -1.07
C CYS A 43 8.32 -5.81 -1.90
N ARG A 44 8.19 -5.65 -3.22
CA ARG A 44 7.77 -6.76 -4.09
C ARG A 44 8.74 -7.94 -4.05
N SER A 45 10.03 -7.68 -3.85
CA SER A 45 11.06 -8.72 -3.91
C SER A 45 11.12 -9.62 -2.67
N CYS A 46 10.85 -9.10 -1.47
CA CYS A 46 11.01 -9.86 -0.23
C CYS A 46 9.84 -9.74 0.77
N GLY A 47 8.87 -8.87 0.51
CA GLY A 47 7.72 -8.65 1.38
C GLY A 47 7.98 -7.76 2.61
N ALA A 48 9.19 -7.22 2.78
CA ALA A 48 9.51 -6.32 3.90
C ALA A 48 8.78 -4.98 3.79
N ASP A 49 8.47 -4.37 4.93
CA ASP A 49 7.76 -3.09 5.01
C ASP A 49 8.62 -1.94 4.47
N ILE A 50 8.11 -1.25 3.45
CA ILE A 50 8.76 -0.08 2.82
C ILE A 50 8.18 1.23 3.33
N ALA A 51 6.87 1.33 3.52
CA ALA A 51 6.22 2.52 4.07
C ALA A 51 4.80 2.20 4.57
N ASP A 52 4.29 3.00 5.50
CA ASP A 52 2.85 3.02 5.81
C ASP A 52 2.10 3.83 4.74
N SER A 53 0.91 3.37 4.33
CA SER A 53 0.08 4.07 3.34
C SER A 53 -0.30 5.48 3.76
N SER A 54 -0.39 5.77 5.06
CA SER A 54 -0.63 7.11 5.63
C SER A 54 0.42 8.13 5.17
N TYR A 55 1.66 7.70 4.87
CA TYR A 55 2.72 8.58 4.38
C TYR A 55 2.62 8.91 2.90
N ILE A 56 1.71 8.28 2.14
CA ILE A 56 1.43 8.65 0.75
C ILE A 56 1.01 10.12 0.69
N HIS A 57 1.76 10.89 -0.08
CA HIS A 57 1.55 12.32 -0.27
C HIS A 57 1.27 12.60 -1.76
N SER A 58 0.21 13.37 -2.03
CA SER A 58 -0.09 13.80 -3.39
C SER A 58 0.89 14.87 -3.85
N ARG A 59 1.93 14.46 -4.58
CA ARG A 59 2.96 15.34 -5.14
C ARG A 59 3.33 14.91 -6.55
N PHE A 60 2.95 15.72 -7.54
CA PHE A 60 3.39 15.53 -8.91
C PHE A 60 4.69 16.29 -9.17
N SER A 61 5.59 15.64 -9.90
CA SER A 61 6.79 16.24 -10.48
C SER A 61 6.39 17.15 -11.66
N PRO A 62 7.05 18.30 -11.84
CA PRO A 62 6.93 19.10 -13.06
C PRO A 62 7.25 18.31 -14.33
N GLU A 63 8.20 17.37 -14.25
CA GLU A 63 8.69 16.51 -15.33
C GLU A 63 7.82 15.27 -15.60
N ALA A 64 6.71 15.09 -14.87
CA ALA A 64 5.82 13.95 -15.07
C ALA A 64 5.12 14.02 -16.44
N LEU A 65 5.38 13.00 -17.28
CA LEU A 65 4.79 12.84 -18.61
C LEU A 65 3.28 12.59 -18.54
N ILE A 66 2.85 11.78 -17.57
CA ILE A 66 1.44 11.45 -17.33
C ILE A 66 1.20 11.53 -15.82
N ARG A 67 0.03 12.05 -15.43
CA ARG A 67 -0.40 12.21 -14.03
C ARG A 67 -1.83 11.70 -13.91
N GLY A 68 -2.15 11.04 -12.80
CA GLY A 68 -3.51 10.59 -12.55
C GLY A 68 -3.68 10.04 -11.14
N ASN A 69 -4.93 10.03 -10.68
CA ASN A 69 -5.26 9.42 -9.39
C ASN A 69 -5.77 7.99 -9.61
N GLN A 70 -5.37 7.08 -8.74
CA GLN A 70 -5.77 5.68 -8.78
C GLN A 70 -6.21 5.20 -7.39
N SER A 71 -7.14 4.25 -7.37
CA SER A 71 -7.53 3.56 -6.15
C SER A 71 -6.48 2.50 -5.82
N LEU A 72 -5.55 2.81 -4.90
CA LEU A 72 -4.42 1.96 -4.52
C LEU A 72 -4.25 1.99 -3.01
N PHE A 73 -3.66 0.94 -2.45
CA PHE A 73 -3.30 0.86 -1.02
C PHE A 73 -4.47 1.19 -0.07
N ARG A 74 -5.67 0.67 -0.39
CA ARG A 74 -6.96 0.99 0.28
C ARG A 74 -7.35 2.47 0.32
N LYS A 75 -6.68 3.33 -0.46
CA LYS A 75 -7.02 4.74 -0.66
C LYS A 75 -7.73 4.94 -1.99
N GLN A 76 -8.70 5.84 -2.04
CA GLN A 76 -9.52 6.08 -3.24
C GLN A 76 -8.79 6.92 -4.30
N SER A 77 -7.83 7.76 -3.87
CA SER A 77 -7.18 8.73 -4.74
C SER A 77 -5.70 8.87 -4.40
N VAL A 78 -4.90 7.92 -4.86
CA VAL A 78 -3.43 7.97 -4.80
C VAL A 78 -2.89 8.60 -6.07
N ALA A 79 -2.10 9.67 -5.92
CA ALA A 79 -1.40 10.31 -7.03
C ALA A 79 -0.32 9.38 -7.60
N VAL A 80 -0.52 8.95 -8.85
CA VAL A 80 0.44 8.15 -9.62
C VAL A 80 0.91 8.97 -10.80
N GLN A 81 2.21 8.91 -11.09
CA GLN A 81 2.80 9.65 -12.21
C GLN A 81 3.77 8.78 -13.00
N LEU A 82 3.86 9.05 -14.31
CA LEU A 82 4.83 8.43 -15.19
C LEU A 82 6.03 9.37 -15.36
N LEU A 83 7.20 8.91 -14.92
CA LEU A 83 8.45 9.64 -15.02
C LEU A 83 9.42 8.88 -15.91
N GLU A 84 10.22 9.61 -16.68
CA GLU A 84 11.18 9.04 -17.62
C GLU A 84 12.58 9.50 -17.22
N ASN A 85 13.53 8.58 -17.18
CA ASN A 85 14.93 8.91 -16.93
C ASN A 85 15.64 9.32 -18.24
N PRO A 86 16.89 9.85 -18.19
CA PRO A 86 17.62 10.25 -19.39
C PRO A 86 17.88 9.14 -20.41
N LEU A 87 17.74 7.87 -20.02
CA LEU A 87 17.86 6.71 -20.90
C LEU A 87 16.53 6.30 -21.56
N GLY A 88 15.46 7.07 -21.35
CA GLY A 88 14.13 6.78 -21.89
C GLY A 88 13.36 5.69 -21.13
N ILE A 89 13.84 5.26 -19.95
CA ILE A 89 13.18 4.24 -19.13
C ILE A 89 12.10 4.92 -18.29
N ARG A 90 10.89 4.36 -18.35
CA ARG A 90 9.69 4.91 -17.72
C ARG A 90 9.32 4.19 -16.43
N PHE A 91 8.94 4.95 -15.42
CA PHE A 91 8.57 4.46 -14.10
C PHE A 91 7.22 5.05 -13.68
N ARG A 92 6.31 4.18 -13.22
CA ARG A 92 5.13 4.62 -12.48
C ARG A 92 5.54 4.87 -11.04
N VAL A 93 5.37 6.09 -10.56
CA VAL A 93 5.88 6.53 -9.26
C VAL A 93 4.74 7.03 -8.38
N VAL A 94 4.79 6.64 -7.10
CA VAL A 94 4.00 7.24 -6.01
C VAL A 94 4.95 7.93 -5.03
N VAL A 95 4.51 9.02 -4.41
CA VAL A 95 5.33 9.77 -3.45
C VAL A 95 4.90 9.46 -2.03
N VAL A 96 5.88 9.20 -1.16
CA VAL A 96 5.68 9.07 0.29
C VAL A 96 6.63 9.99 1.05
N ASN A 97 6.19 10.50 2.20
CA ASN A 97 7.02 11.38 3.04
C ASN A 97 8.02 10.59 3.91
N LYS A 98 7.71 9.33 4.25
CA LYS A 98 8.59 8.46 5.04
C LYS A 98 8.67 7.07 4.41
N SER A 99 9.85 6.46 4.48
CA SER A 99 10.11 5.11 3.99
C SER A 99 11.26 4.46 4.77
N ASN A 100 11.25 3.13 4.84
CA ASN A 100 12.30 2.30 5.42
C ASN A 100 13.41 1.92 4.42
N CYS A 101 13.34 2.40 3.17
CA CYS A 101 14.43 2.20 2.23
C CYS A 101 15.64 3.08 2.59
N ILE A 102 16.82 2.65 2.14
CA ILE A 102 18.08 3.32 2.44
C ILE A 102 18.67 3.86 1.15
N GLY A 103 19.10 5.12 1.21
CA GLY A 103 19.81 5.81 0.16
C GLY A 103 21.21 5.25 -0.02
N VAL A 104 21.54 4.87 -1.25
CA VAL A 104 22.89 4.46 -1.64
C VAL A 104 23.48 5.46 -2.62
N ASP A 105 24.79 5.35 -2.84
CA ASP A 105 25.57 6.24 -3.69
C ASP A 105 25.64 7.70 -3.18
N GLU A 106 26.19 8.58 -4.02
CA GLU A 106 26.29 10.01 -3.79
C GLU A 106 24.97 10.73 -4.15
N TRP A 107 24.80 11.96 -3.67
CA TRP A 107 23.64 12.77 -4.06
C TRP A 107 23.81 13.33 -5.47
N HIS A 108 22.82 13.11 -6.33
CA HIS A 108 22.79 13.65 -7.69
C HIS A 108 21.74 14.76 -7.81
N SER A 109 22.13 15.93 -8.32
CA SER A 109 21.19 17.01 -8.63
C SER A 109 20.75 17.02 -10.10
N GLU A 110 21.56 16.43 -10.97
CA GLU A 110 21.30 16.32 -12.40
C GLU A 110 20.11 15.40 -12.66
N PHE A 111 19.33 15.73 -13.68
CA PHE A 111 18.15 14.94 -14.10
C PHE A 111 17.14 14.65 -12.99
N SER A 112 17.13 15.47 -11.94
CA SER A 112 16.13 15.39 -10.89
C SER A 112 14.75 15.69 -11.47
N TRP A 113 13.79 14.81 -11.23
CA TRP A 113 12.39 15.06 -11.55
C TRP A 113 11.76 16.15 -10.68
N TYR A 114 12.44 16.60 -9.62
CA TYR A 114 11.95 17.63 -8.71
C TYR A 114 12.96 18.77 -8.62
N PRO A 115 12.74 19.89 -9.32
CA PRO A 115 13.63 21.04 -9.27
C PRO A 115 13.88 21.50 -7.82
N GLY A 116 15.15 21.74 -7.49
CA GLY A 116 15.59 22.11 -6.13
C GLY A 116 15.86 20.94 -5.17
N TYR A 117 15.76 19.70 -5.66
CA TYR A 117 16.06 18.47 -4.89
C TYR A 117 17.16 17.66 -5.57
N ALA A 118 18.10 17.15 -4.76
CA ALA A 118 18.98 16.06 -5.16
C ALA A 118 18.30 14.71 -4.90
N TRP A 119 18.80 13.67 -5.55
CA TRP A 119 18.30 12.31 -5.42
C TRP A 119 19.39 11.27 -5.18
N LYS A 120 18.98 10.15 -4.59
CA LYS A 120 19.76 8.90 -4.43
C LYS A 120 18.88 7.71 -4.78
N HIS A 121 19.49 6.61 -5.21
CA HIS A 121 18.79 5.32 -5.28
C HIS A 121 18.34 4.90 -3.89
N CYS A 122 17.10 4.42 -3.77
CA CYS A 122 16.49 3.95 -2.53
C CYS A 122 16.31 2.44 -2.64
N LEU A 123 17.12 1.71 -1.85
CA LEU A 123 17.13 0.26 -1.81
C LEU A 123 16.35 -0.24 -0.59
N CYS A 124 15.65 -1.35 -0.76
CA CYS A 124 15.06 -2.07 0.37
C CYS A 124 16.16 -2.45 1.36
N SER A 125 16.03 -2.01 2.61
CA SER A 125 17.00 -2.28 3.69
C SER A 125 17.18 -3.78 4.00
N HIS A 126 16.22 -4.61 3.61
CA HIS A 126 16.23 -6.05 3.87
C HIS A 126 16.88 -6.88 2.75
N CYS A 127 16.61 -6.57 1.49
CA CYS A 127 17.05 -7.39 0.35
C CYS A 127 17.90 -6.65 -0.69
N GLY A 128 18.11 -5.35 -0.53
CA GLY A 128 18.86 -4.52 -1.48
C GLY A 128 18.14 -4.24 -2.81
N HIS A 129 16.90 -4.72 -2.99
CA HIS A 129 16.14 -4.44 -4.22
C HIS A 129 15.86 -2.94 -4.36
N HIS A 130 16.08 -2.39 -5.55
CA HIS A 130 15.80 -0.99 -5.85
C HIS A 130 14.29 -0.75 -5.87
N VAL A 131 13.78 0.05 -4.92
CA VAL A 131 12.35 0.33 -4.77
C VAL A 131 11.97 1.75 -5.19
N GLY A 132 12.94 2.62 -5.46
CA GLY A 132 12.71 3.98 -5.93
C GLY A 132 13.86 4.91 -5.61
N TRP A 133 13.55 6.19 -5.34
CA TRP A 133 14.55 7.23 -5.06
C TRP A 133 14.22 8.00 -3.80
N ILE A 134 15.26 8.45 -3.09
CA ILE A 134 15.14 9.48 -2.04
C ILE A 134 15.35 10.83 -2.69
N PHE A 135 14.53 11.81 -2.37
CA PHE A 135 14.69 13.20 -2.76
C PHE A 135 14.92 14.08 -1.53
N GLU A 136 15.96 14.89 -1.56
CA GLU A 136 16.34 15.80 -0.46
C GLU A 136 16.59 17.20 -1.02
N PRO A 137 16.15 18.28 -0.35
CA PRO A 137 16.51 19.63 -0.77
C PRO A 137 18.03 19.79 -0.90
N LEU A 138 18.48 20.52 -1.93
CA LEU A 138 19.92 20.71 -2.19
C LEU A 138 20.71 21.24 -0.98
N LYS A 139 20.06 22.04 -0.12
CA LYS A 139 20.67 22.62 1.09
C LYS A 139 20.96 21.62 2.21
N SER A 140 20.31 20.45 2.19
CA SER A 140 20.37 19.43 3.25
C SER A 140 20.79 18.04 2.74
N ALA A 141 21.15 17.94 1.46
CA ALA A 141 21.69 16.75 0.80
C ALA A 141 23.18 16.51 1.17
N PHE A 142 23.46 16.32 2.45
CA PHE A 142 24.82 16.04 2.95
C PHE A 142 25.26 14.61 2.61
N ALA A 143 26.56 14.40 2.37
CA ALA A 143 27.10 13.15 1.84
C ALA A 143 26.74 11.90 2.69
N ASP A 144 26.78 12.03 4.01
CA ASP A 144 26.49 10.98 4.99
C ASP A 144 25.00 10.67 5.17
N ARG A 145 24.11 11.52 4.63
CA ARG A 145 22.67 11.32 4.71
C ARG A 145 22.24 10.11 3.87
N LYS A 146 21.61 9.15 4.56
CA LYS A 146 21.04 7.92 3.96
C LYS A 146 19.51 7.90 3.90
N ILE A 147 18.85 8.79 4.63
CA ILE A 147 17.39 8.92 4.68
C ILE A 147 16.98 10.37 4.47
N ALA A 148 15.81 10.61 3.88
CA ALA A 148 15.25 11.95 3.74
C ALA A 148 15.09 12.63 5.11
N SER A 149 15.29 13.95 5.15
CA SER A 149 14.84 14.80 6.25
C SER A 149 13.33 15.01 6.19
N ASP A 150 12.77 15.74 7.14
CA ASP A 150 11.35 16.14 7.12
C ASP A 150 10.98 17.04 5.93
N GLN A 151 11.98 17.61 5.24
CA GLN A 151 11.78 18.39 4.00
C GLN A 151 12.02 17.56 2.74
N GLY A 152 12.59 16.35 2.89
CA GLY A 152 12.74 15.38 1.82
C GLY A 152 11.54 14.45 1.72
N PHE A 153 11.58 13.56 0.72
CA PHE A 153 10.53 12.57 0.47
C PHE A 153 11.10 11.44 -0.39
N TYR A 154 10.25 10.46 -0.73
CA TYR A 154 10.63 9.29 -1.50
C TYR A 154 9.70 9.14 -2.70
N GLY A 155 10.26 8.87 -3.87
CA GLY A 155 9.52 8.44 -5.05
C GLY A 155 9.65 6.94 -5.21
N LEU A 156 8.60 6.18 -4.90
CA LEU A 156 8.60 4.72 -4.96
C LEU A 156 8.07 4.23 -6.30
N ILE A 157 8.76 3.28 -6.92
CA ILE A 157 8.36 2.63 -8.15
C ILE A 157 7.19 1.70 -7.82
N LEU A 158 6.01 2.01 -8.35
CA LEU A 158 4.76 1.27 -8.08
C LEU A 158 4.90 -0.22 -8.42
N ASP A 159 5.66 -0.53 -9.46
CA ASP A 159 5.93 -1.90 -9.90
C ASP A 159 6.87 -2.67 -8.96
N ASN A 160 7.59 -2.00 -8.06
CA ASN A 160 8.52 -2.64 -7.12
C ASN A 160 7.95 -2.72 -5.70
N ILE A 161 6.69 -2.30 -5.50
CA ILE A 161 5.97 -2.38 -4.24
C ILE A 161 4.65 -3.14 -4.37
N LEU A 162 4.15 -3.62 -3.23
CA LEU A 162 2.89 -4.34 -3.07
C LEU A 162 2.07 -3.69 -1.95
N SER A 163 0.76 -3.86 -2.00
CA SER A 163 -0.13 -3.60 -0.86
C SER A 163 -0.12 -4.79 0.09
N GLU A 164 -0.32 -4.58 1.39
CA GLU A 164 -0.51 -5.69 2.33
C GLU A 164 -1.77 -6.49 2.00
N SER A 165 -2.81 -5.83 1.49
CA SER A 165 -4.02 -6.53 0.99
C SER A 165 -3.72 -7.53 -0.14
N CYS A 166 -2.55 -7.43 -0.78
CA CYS A 166 -2.06 -8.40 -1.76
C CYS A 166 -1.60 -9.72 -1.13
N LYS A 167 -1.27 -9.78 0.17
CA LYS A 167 -0.94 -11.04 0.87
C LYS A 167 -2.09 -12.06 0.82
N TYR A 168 -3.33 -11.59 0.74
CA TYR A 168 -4.53 -12.44 0.83
C TYR A 168 -5.14 -12.83 -0.52
N ASN A 169 -4.66 -12.28 -1.65
CA ASN A 169 -5.25 -12.53 -2.96
C ASN A 169 -4.17 -12.76 -4.02
N SER A 170 -3.49 -13.91 -3.91
CA SER A 170 -2.25 -14.28 -4.62
C SER A 170 -2.30 -14.08 -6.14
N LEU A 171 -3.44 -14.30 -6.79
CA LEU A 171 -3.56 -14.18 -8.24
C LEU A 171 -3.49 -12.74 -8.77
N LYS A 172 -3.89 -11.74 -7.97
CA LYS A 172 -3.86 -10.32 -8.39
C LYS A 172 -2.47 -9.70 -8.30
N CYS A 173 -1.54 -10.34 -7.58
CA CYS A 173 -0.26 -9.74 -7.19
C CYS A 173 0.89 -10.06 -8.15
N TYR A 174 0.80 -11.19 -8.86
CA TYR A 174 1.88 -11.72 -9.71
C TYR A 174 1.64 -11.56 -11.21
N LEU A 175 0.43 -11.16 -11.63
CA LEU A 175 0.13 -11.04 -13.04
C LEU A 175 0.16 -9.55 -13.43
N PRO A 176 0.97 -9.14 -14.43
CA PRO A 176 0.75 -7.85 -15.09
C PRO A 176 -0.72 -7.80 -15.52
N TYR A 177 -1.33 -6.61 -15.47
CA TYR A 177 -2.79 -6.44 -15.65
C TYR A 177 -3.34 -7.17 -16.90
N THR A 178 -2.52 -7.28 -17.94
CA THR A 178 -2.76 -8.05 -19.16
C THR A 178 -2.85 -9.57 -18.94
N CYS A 179 -1.97 -10.17 -18.14
CA CYS A 179 -2.00 -11.60 -17.81
C CYS A 179 -3.14 -11.94 -16.84
N LEU A 180 -3.52 -11.04 -15.93
CA LEU A 180 -4.66 -11.26 -15.01
C LEU A 180 -5.97 -11.31 -15.80
N GLN A 181 -6.16 -10.39 -16.74
CA GLN A 181 -7.31 -10.38 -17.64
C GLN A 181 -7.36 -11.63 -18.51
N PHE A 182 -6.20 -12.10 -19.01
CA PHE A 182 -6.13 -13.30 -19.83
C PHE A 182 -6.43 -14.58 -19.02
N TRP A 183 -5.87 -14.70 -17.81
CA TRP A 183 -6.11 -15.85 -16.94
C TRP A 183 -7.56 -15.93 -16.44
N LEU A 184 -8.14 -14.81 -15.98
CA LEU A 184 -9.54 -14.78 -15.55
C LEU A 184 -10.50 -15.10 -16.70
N ARG A 185 -10.22 -14.62 -17.91
CA ARG A 185 -11.02 -14.92 -19.10
C ARG A 185 -10.99 -16.40 -19.50
N ILE A 186 -9.89 -17.11 -19.22
CA ILE A 186 -9.75 -18.53 -19.58
C ILE A 186 -10.31 -19.45 -18.48
N TYR A 187 -10.05 -19.15 -17.21
CA TYR A 187 -10.30 -20.09 -16.11
C TYR A 187 -11.47 -19.71 -15.20
N HIS A 188 -11.92 -18.46 -15.21
CA HIS A 188 -13.03 -17.97 -14.38
C HIS A 188 -13.92 -16.96 -15.13
N PRO A 189 -14.63 -17.39 -16.19
CA PRO A 189 -15.41 -16.49 -17.05
C PRO A 189 -16.55 -15.77 -16.32
N GLU A 190 -16.99 -16.30 -15.18
CA GLU A 190 -18.03 -15.72 -14.32
C GLU A 190 -17.58 -14.45 -13.58
N ILE A 191 -16.27 -14.23 -13.45
CA ILE A 191 -15.70 -13.10 -12.70
C ILE A 191 -15.53 -11.92 -13.66
N SER A 192 -16.46 -10.97 -13.61
CA SER A 192 -16.32 -9.70 -14.34
C SER A 192 -15.20 -8.86 -13.73
N VAL A 193 -14.06 -8.76 -14.42
CA VAL A 193 -13.00 -7.85 -14.02
C VAL A 193 -13.41 -6.43 -14.44
N PRO A 194 -13.55 -5.47 -13.51
CA PRO A 194 -13.80 -4.10 -13.90
C PRO A 194 -12.66 -3.63 -14.80
N LYS A 195 -13.00 -3.14 -15.99
CA LYS A 195 -12.03 -2.47 -16.86
C LYS A 195 -11.42 -1.33 -16.04
N PRO A 196 -10.09 -1.11 -16.09
CA PRO A 196 -9.54 0.10 -15.51
C PRO A 196 -10.29 1.27 -16.15
N ALA A 197 -10.83 2.16 -15.33
CA ALA A 197 -11.45 3.37 -15.81
C ALA A 197 -10.37 4.18 -16.52
N VAL A 198 -10.28 4.00 -17.84
CA VAL A 198 -9.56 4.92 -18.69
C VAL A 198 -10.46 6.15 -18.75
N THR A 199 -10.27 7.05 -17.79
CA THR A 199 -10.73 8.42 -17.99
C THR A 199 -9.83 8.99 -19.07
N VAL A 200 -10.32 8.95 -20.30
CA VAL A 200 -9.78 9.74 -21.40
C VAL A 200 -9.94 11.19 -20.95
N VAL A 201 -8.81 11.84 -20.69
CA VAL A 201 -8.75 13.31 -20.64
C VAL A 201 -8.56 13.79 -22.07
#